data_AF-H1VHI0-F1
#
_entry.id   AF-H1VHI0-F1
#
_cell.length_a   1.000
_cell.length_b   1.000
_cell.length_c   1.000
_cell.angle_alpha   90.00
_cell.angle_beta   90.00
_cell.angle_gamma   90.00
#
_symmetry.space_group_name_H-M   'P 1'
#
loop_
_entity.id
_entity.type
_entity.pdbx_description
1 polymer ?
#
loop_
_entity_poly.entity_id
_entity_poly.type
_entity_poly.pdbx_seq_one_letter_code
_entity_poly.pdbx_strand_id
1 'polypeptide(L)'
;MSSPNKSNSPSAPADAEQPEEKPRLTEAEKKQNHIASEQKRRQAIREGFDRLTELVPGLEGQGRSEGLVLKKTVEFMKEQLRQRQELVDRIESTGGEVDEKYKR
;
A
#
# COMPACT_ATOMS: atom_id res chain seq x y z
N MET A 1 -44.44 3.26 -33.66
CA MET A 1 -43.21 3.62 -34.40
C MET A 1 -42.10 2.68 -33.96
N SER A 2 -41.51 2.01 -34.96
CA SER A 2 -40.25 1.24 -35.04
C SER A 2 -39.88 0.18 -33.99
N SER A 3 -39.89 -1.07 -34.46
CA SER A 3 -39.18 -2.24 -33.94
C SER A 3 -37.71 -2.27 -34.45
N PRO A 4 -36.95 -3.38 -34.38
CA PRO A 4 -36.08 -3.82 -33.28
C PRO A 4 -34.64 -4.14 -33.80
N ASN A 5 -33.75 -4.74 -33.01
CA ASN A 5 -32.76 -5.65 -33.60
C ASN A 5 -32.46 -6.86 -32.72
N LYS A 6 -32.59 -8.04 -33.34
CA LYS A 6 -32.36 -9.38 -32.83
C LYS A 6 -31.70 -10.15 -33.99
N SER A 7 -30.51 -10.71 -33.79
CA SER A 7 -29.87 -11.78 -34.59
C SER A 7 -28.40 -11.89 -34.14
N ASN A 8 -27.73 -13.04 -34.03
CA ASN A 8 -28.02 -14.46 -34.16
C ASN A 8 -26.74 -15.19 -33.64
N SER A 9 -26.77 -16.26 -32.85
CA SER A 9 -26.60 -17.67 -33.29
C SER A 9 -25.78 -18.43 -32.20
N PRO A 10 -25.68 -19.78 -32.22
CA PRO A 10 -26.70 -20.82 -32.29
C PRO A 10 -26.51 -21.90 -31.18
N SER A 11 -27.32 -22.96 -31.26
CA SER A 11 -27.69 -23.93 -30.23
C SER A 11 -26.67 -25.04 -29.84
N ALA A 12 -26.71 -25.42 -28.53
CA ALA A 12 -26.59 -26.77 -27.89
C ALA A 12 -25.26 -27.59 -28.01
N PRO A 13 -24.90 -28.49 -27.05
CA PRO A 13 -25.75 -29.24 -26.12
C PRO A 13 -25.39 -29.13 -24.62
N ALA A 14 -26.24 -29.77 -23.82
CA ALA A 14 -26.28 -29.80 -22.37
C ALA A 14 -25.07 -30.50 -21.72
N ASP A 15 -24.39 -29.78 -20.85
CA ASP A 15 -23.85 -30.30 -19.59
C ASP A 15 -24.00 -29.18 -18.57
N ALA A 16 -25.11 -29.23 -17.83
CA ALA A 16 -25.41 -28.25 -16.80
C ALA A 16 -24.60 -28.58 -15.54
N GLU A 17 -23.31 -28.24 -15.56
CA GLU A 17 -22.64 -27.90 -14.31
C GLU A 17 -23.30 -26.61 -13.81
N GLN A 18 -24.27 -26.79 -12.92
CA GLN A 18 -24.75 -25.69 -12.10
C GLN A 18 -23.51 -25.07 -11.45
N PRO A 19 -23.21 -23.77 -11.64
CA PRO A 19 -22.25 -23.16 -10.76
C PRO A 19 -22.88 -23.30 -9.38
N GLU A 20 -22.25 -24.07 -8.49
CA GLU A 20 -22.63 -24.09 -7.08
C GLU A 20 -22.66 -22.62 -6.64
N GLU A 21 -23.85 -22.06 -6.57
CA GLU A 21 -24.06 -20.68 -6.14
C GLU A 21 -23.61 -20.65 -4.70
N LYS A 22 -22.35 -20.23 -4.49
CA LYS A 22 -21.79 -20.01 -3.16
C LYS A 22 -22.86 -19.27 -2.35
N PRO A 23 -23.38 -19.88 -1.27
CA PRO A 23 -24.50 -19.30 -0.55
C PRO A 23 -24.12 -17.88 -0.12
N ARG A 24 -25.03 -16.93 -0.35
CA ARG A 24 -24.81 -15.55 0.08
C ARG A 24 -24.55 -15.55 1.58
N LEU A 25 -23.44 -14.94 2.00
CA LEU A 25 -23.05 -14.84 3.40
C LEU A 25 -24.24 -14.35 4.26
N THR A 26 -24.51 -15.07 5.34
CA THR A 26 -25.48 -14.67 6.37
C THR A 26 -25.07 -13.35 7.00
N GLU A 27 -26.01 -12.64 7.64
CA GLU A 27 -25.68 -11.38 8.34
C GLU A 27 -24.64 -11.59 9.45
N ALA A 28 -24.71 -12.73 10.14
CA ALA A 28 -23.74 -13.14 11.15
C ALA A 28 -22.34 -13.32 10.54
N GLU A 29 -22.23 -14.04 9.41
CA GLU A 29 -20.95 -14.24 8.71
C GLU A 29 -20.39 -12.93 8.16
N LYS A 30 -21.22 -12.05 7.60
CA LYS A 30 -20.78 -10.72 7.14
C LYS A 30 -20.21 -9.89 8.28
N LYS A 31 -20.86 -9.90 9.44
CA LYS A 31 -20.37 -9.20 10.64
C LYS A 31 -19.03 -9.75 11.11
N GLN A 32 -18.88 -11.06 11.16
CA GLN A 32 -17.61 -11.72 11.51
C GLN A 32 -16.50 -11.37 10.51
N ASN A 33 -16.79 -11.46 9.22
CA ASN A 33 -15.82 -11.19 8.16
C ASN A 33 -15.37 -9.72 8.16
N HIS A 34 -16.29 -8.79 8.43
CA HIS A 34 -15.98 -7.37 8.60
C HIS A 34 -15.02 -7.14 9.78
N ILE A 35 -15.29 -7.73 10.95
CA ILE A 35 -14.42 -7.63 12.13
C ILE A 35 -13.03 -8.20 11.82
N ALA A 36 -12.95 -9.38 11.22
CA ALA A 36 -11.70 -10.03 10.87
C ALA A 36 -10.89 -9.19 9.86
N SER A 37 -11.56 -8.65 8.84
CA SER A 37 -10.93 -7.80 7.82
C SER A 37 -10.35 -6.52 8.43
N GLU A 38 -11.09 -5.86 9.32
CA GLU A 38 -10.61 -4.66 10.00
C GLU A 38 -9.49 -4.96 11.00
N GLN A 39 -9.53 -6.08 11.71
CA GLN A 39 -8.42 -6.52 12.56
C GLN A 39 -7.14 -6.74 11.74
N LYS A 40 -7.25 -7.44 10.60
CA LYS A 40 -6.13 -7.65 9.68
C LYS A 40 -5.59 -6.32 9.14
N ARG A 41 -6.48 -5.41 8.74
CA ARG A 41 -6.10 -4.06 8.29
C ARG A 41 -5.34 -3.30 9.37
N ARG A 42 -5.84 -3.29 10.60
CA ARG A 42 -5.17 -2.62 11.73
C ARG A 42 -3.83 -3.24 12.07
N GLN A 43 -3.72 -4.57 11.99
CA GLN A 43 -2.47 -5.28 12.22
C GLN A 43 -1.41 -4.90 11.18
N ALA A 44 -1.77 -4.86 9.90
CA ALA A 44 -0.87 -4.42 8.83
C ALA A 44 -0.40 -2.97 9.01
N ILE A 45 -1.27 -2.07 9.49
CA ILE A 45 -0.89 -0.68 9.81
C ILE A 45 0.14 -0.66 10.94
N ARG A 46 -0.06 -1.41 12.02
CA ARG A 46 0.89 -1.48 13.14
C ARG A 46 2.25 -2.00 12.71
N GLU A 47 2.27 -3.06 11.91
CA GLU A 47 3.52 -3.59 11.33
C GLU A 47 4.22 -2.57 10.41
N GLY A 48 3.46 -1.64 9.81
CA GLY A 48 4.03 -0.49 9.10
C GLY A 48 4.72 0.50 10.05
N PHE A 49 4.10 0.82 11.18
CA PHE A 49 4.70 1.69 12.21
C PHE A 49 5.92 1.06 12.87
N ASP A 50 5.88 -0.23 13.18
CA ASP A 50 7.02 -0.94 13.78
C ASP A 50 8.22 -0.88 12.81
N ARG A 51 8.00 -1.14 11.50
CA ARG A 51 9.05 -0.98 10.48
C ARG A 51 9.58 0.45 10.36
N LEU A 52 8.73 1.47 10.47
CA LEU A 52 9.20 2.86 10.47
C LEU A 52 10.12 3.14 11.67
N THR A 53 9.82 2.58 12.83
CA THR A 53 10.66 2.76 14.02
C THR A 53 12.02 2.06 13.96
N GLU A 54 12.17 1.03 13.11
CA GLU A 54 13.45 0.39 12.85
C GLU A 54 14.32 1.20 11.87
N LEU A 55 13.70 1.97 10.96
CA LEU A 55 14.40 2.74 9.94
C LEU A 55 14.83 4.14 10.42
N VAL A 56 14.07 4.72 11.34
CA VAL A 56 14.31 6.08 11.83
C VAL A 56 15.09 6.00 13.15
N PRO A 57 16.34 6.49 13.19
CA PRO A 57 17.17 6.40 14.39
C PRO A 57 16.52 7.03 15.62
N GLY A 58 16.56 6.34 16.76
CA GLY A 58 16.09 6.86 18.05
C GLY A 58 14.57 6.73 18.27
N LEU A 59 13.85 5.97 17.43
CA LEU A 59 12.44 5.67 17.60
C LEU A 59 12.17 4.21 18.01
N GLU A 60 13.20 3.43 18.33
CA GLU A 60 13.09 2.00 18.61
C GLU A 60 12.07 1.75 19.74
N GLY A 61 11.10 0.87 19.49
CA GLY A 61 10.05 0.56 20.46
C GLY A 61 8.95 1.62 20.61
N GLN A 62 8.98 2.72 19.84
CA GLN A 62 7.97 3.78 19.87
C GLN A 62 6.81 3.58 18.87
N GLY A 63 6.64 2.38 18.30
CA GLY A 63 5.65 2.10 17.25
C GLY A 63 4.19 2.36 17.64
N ARG A 64 3.91 2.59 18.93
CA ARG A 64 2.58 2.94 19.46
C ARG A 64 2.31 4.44 19.53
N SER A 65 3.33 5.28 19.32
CA SER A 65 3.22 6.74 19.35
C SER A 65 3.07 7.30 17.93
N GLU A 66 1.96 6.99 17.24
CA GLU A 66 1.76 7.23 15.81
C GLU A 66 2.15 8.65 15.35
N GLY A 67 1.64 9.67 16.03
CA GLY A 67 1.93 11.08 15.68
C GLY A 67 3.42 11.46 15.86
N LEU A 68 4.08 10.90 16.88
CA LEU A 68 5.51 11.13 17.12
C LEU A 68 6.33 10.44 16.02
N VAL A 69 6.00 9.18 15.70
CA VAL A 69 6.70 8.41 14.67
C VAL A 69 6.60 9.12 13.32
N LEU A 70 5.40 9.54 12.91
CA LEU A 70 5.23 10.25 11.64
C LEU A 70 6.01 11.57 11.60
N LYS A 71 5.93 12.38 12.67
CA LYS A 71 6.66 13.65 12.76
C LYS A 71 8.17 13.44 12.64
N LYS A 72 8.71 12.52 13.42
CA LYS A 72 10.15 12.21 13.44
C LYS A 72 10.64 11.59 12.13
N THR A 73 9.81 10.77 11.50
CA THR A 73 10.09 10.23 10.16
C THR A 73 10.22 11.35 9.12
N VAL A 74 9.33 12.34 9.12
CA VAL A 74 9.41 13.49 8.21
C VAL A 74 10.64 14.35 8.48
N GLU A 75 10.96 14.60 9.75
CA GLU A 75 12.19 15.30 10.15
C GLU A 75 13.43 14.58 9.62
N PHE A 76 13.49 13.25 9.80
CA PHE A 76 14.60 12.43 9.33
C PHE A 76 14.74 12.43 7.80
N MET A 77 13.64 12.27 7.05
CA MET A 77 13.68 12.33 5.59
C MET A 77 14.24 13.66 5.07
N LYS A 78 13.83 14.79 5.67
CA LYS A 78 14.36 16.12 5.30
C LYS A 78 15.85 16.22 5.57
N GLU A 79 16.30 15.68 6.70
CA GLU A 79 17.72 15.65 7.04
C GLU A 79 18.53 14.78 6.06
N GLN A 80 18.02 13.61 5.67
CA GLN A 80 18.67 12.76 4.68
C GLN A 80 18.77 13.42 3.30
N LEU A 81 17.75 14.15 2.86
CA LEU A 81 17.80 14.92 1.62
C LEU A 81 18.84 16.05 1.69
N ARG A 82 18.93 16.75 2.82
CA ARG A 82 19.94 17.78 3.05
C ARG A 82 21.36 17.19 3.01
N GLN A 83 21.58 16.10 3.74
CA GLN A 83 22.88 15.41 3.76
C GLN A 83 23.28 14.92 2.37
N ARG A 84 22.33 14.40 1.59
CA ARG A 84 22.57 14.02 0.20
C ARG A 84 23.04 15.21 -0.62
N GLN A 85 22.37 16.36 -0.55
CA GLN A 85 22.80 17.56 -1.27
C GLN A 85 24.21 18.00 -0.86
N GLU A 86 24.49 18.04 0.45
CA GLU A 86 25.82 18.41 0.97
C GLU A 86 26.92 17.46 0.48
N LEU A 87 26.62 16.17 0.33
CA LEU A 87 27.55 15.19 -0.22
C LEU A 87 27.79 15.39 -1.72
N VAL A 88 26.73 15.68 -2.48
CA VAL A 88 26.83 16.01 -3.92
C VAL A 88 27.72 17.24 -4.11
N ASP A 89 27.42 18.33 -3.41
CA ASP A 89 28.16 19.59 -3.49
C ASP A 89 29.63 19.37 -3.12
N ARG A 90 29.90 18.55 -2.09
CA ARG A 90 31.27 18.21 -1.69
C ARG A 90 32.01 17.48 -2.81
N ILE A 91 31.41 16.45 -3.40
CA ILE A 91 32.04 15.68 -4.49
C ILE A 91 32.38 16.61 -5.66
N GLU A 92 31.43 17.44 -6.08
CA GLU A 92 31.61 18.38 -7.19
C GLU A 92 32.69 19.43 -6.88
N SER A 93 32.72 19.97 -5.66
CA SER A 93 33.76 20.93 -5.24
C SER A 93 35.17 20.33 -5.23
N THR A 94 35.29 19.02 -5.01
CA THR A 94 36.56 18.29 -5.09
C THR A 94 36.94 17.84 -6.51
N GLY A 95 36.12 18.20 -7.51
CA GLY A 95 36.32 17.87 -8.93
C GLY A 95 35.79 16.50 -9.35
N GLY A 96 35.00 15.83 -8.50
CA GLY A 96 34.29 14.61 -8.85
C GLY A 96 32.97 14.91 -9.56
N GLU A 97 32.54 14.01 -10.44
CA GLU A 97 31.26 14.13 -11.14
C GLU A 97 30.22 13.20 -10.50
N VAL A 98 29.02 13.72 -10.23
CA VAL A 98 27.90 12.93 -9.71
C VAL A 98 26.87 12.72 -10.81
N ASP A 99 26.39 11.47 -10.96
CA ASP A 99 25.30 11.13 -11.87
C ASP A 99 24.02 11.93 -11.51
N GLU A 100 23.37 12.50 -12.52
CA GLU A 100 22.15 13.32 -12.38
C GLU A 100 21.03 12.63 -11.57
N LYS A 101 20.95 11.30 -11.58
CA LYS A 101 19.97 10.56 -10.74
C LYS A 101 20.17 10.77 -9.24
N TYR A 102 21.35 11.23 -8.81
CA TYR A 102 21.68 11.52 -7.43
C TYR A 102 21.55 13.00 -7.04
N LYS A 103 21.32 13.90 -8.00
CA LYS A 103 21.22 15.35 -7.75
C LYS A 103 19.81 15.86 -7.47
N ARG A 104 18.79 15.02 -7.68
CA ARG A 104 17.37 15.32 -7.44
C ARG A 104 16.83 14.66 -6.19
#